data_AF-A0A2V8ZPJ3-F1
#
_entry.id   AF-A0A2V8ZPJ3-F1
#
_cell.length_a   1.000
_cell.length_b   1.000
_cell.length_c   1.000
_cell.angle_alpha   90.00
_cell.angle_beta   90.00
_cell.angle_gamma   90.00
#
_symmetry.space_group_name_H-M   'P 1'
#
loop_
_entity.id
_entity.type
_entity.pdbx_description
1 polymer ?
#
loop_
_entity_poly.entity_id
_entity_poly.type
_entity_poly.pdbx_seq_one_letter_code
_entity_poly.pdbx_strand_id
1 'polypeptide(L)'
;MDTLLLVGVGGVIVVVLGVIAYLRRHGKIRPCVNCGAPSRFGFSNHAESAMKDIVRLCLNCLKTKLADDYAQFRAHALVIEPAANLPCYVFQLSSKWKDRKLVEETGKLLSKMETTCHHCGAKANFLWLTSNGLTENNADNLSTAGVSETLLRWGNGPPCSVCGRCCVDLICKSIESRSLTFLEVCSPRSEDGLVLPMGY
;
A
#
# COMPACT_ATOMS: atom_id res chain seq x y z
N MET A 1 -30.69 -28.35 16.18
CA MET A 1 -29.24 -28.53 16.39
C MET A 1 -28.86 -29.72 15.53
N ASP A 2 -28.16 -29.63 14.40
CA ASP A 2 -27.23 -28.62 13.91
C ASP A 2 -27.13 -28.79 12.39
N THR A 3 -27.47 -27.77 11.61
CA THR A 3 -27.25 -27.80 10.14
C THR A 3 -27.27 -26.38 9.57
N LEU A 4 -26.52 -25.48 10.19
CA LEU A 4 -26.55 -24.07 9.81
C LEU A 4 -25.24 -23.37 10.19
N LEU A 5 -24.08 -23.94 9.82
CA LEU A 5 -22.79 -23.27 10.05
C LEU A 5 -21.63 -23.90 9.26
N LEU A 6 -21.77 -24.15 7.95
CA LEU A 6 -20.63 -24.59 7.13
C LEU A 6 -20.51 -23.94 5.74
N VAL A 7 -21.48 -23.14 5.31
CA VAL A 7 -21.49 -22.55 3.95
C VAL A 7 -20.80 -21.17 3.89
N GLY A 8 -20.58 -20.51 5.04
CA GLY A 8 -20.02 -19.14 5.08
C GLY A 8 -18.49 -19.05 4.94
N VAL A 9 -17.75 -20.04 5.46
CA VAL A 9 -16.27 -19.98 5.52
C VAL A 9 -15.63 -20.52 4.25
N GLY A 10 -16.23 -21.55 3.64
CA GLY A 10 -15.74 -22.14 2.38
C GLY A 10 -15.84 -21.19 1.19
N GLY A 11 -16.90 -20.35 1.13
CA GLY A 11 -17.10 -19.41 0.02
C GLY A 11 -16.03 -18.33 -0.05
N VAL A 12 -15.65 -17.74 1.09
CA VAL A 12 -14.63 -16.68 1.15
C VAL A 12 -13.24 -17.25 0.84
N ILE A 13 -12.90 -18.42 1.40
CA ILE A 13 -11.62 -19.10 1.11
C ILE A 13 -11.53 -19.50 -0.38
N VAL A 14 -12.61 -19.97 -1.00
CA VAL A 14 -12.64 -20.32 -2.43
C VAL A 14 -12.55 -19.09 -3.32
N VAL A 15 -13.12 -17.93 -2.93
CA VAL A 15 -12.99 -16.68 -3.68
C VAL A 15 -11.56 -16.13 -3.58
N VAL A 16 -10.96 -16.10 -2.39
CA VAL A 16 -9.58 -15.62 -2.19
C VAL A 16 -8.56 -16.53 -2.89
N LEU A 17 -8.67 -17.85 -2.72
CA LEU A 17 -7.84 -18.81 -3.46
C LEU A 17 -8.12 -18.76 -4.96
N GLY A 18 -9.36 -18.49 -5.36
CA GLY A 18 -9.77 -18.28 -6.75
C GLY A 18 -9.13 -17.04 -7.36
N VAL A 19 -9.05 -15.93 -6.64
CA VAL A 19 -8.37 -14.70 -7.06
C VAL A 19 -6.86 -14.90 -7.10
N ILE A 20 -6.24 -15.53 -6.11
CA ILE A 20 -4.81 -15.82 -6.10
C ILE A 20 -4.43 -16.80 -7.24
N ALA A 21 -5.22 -17.85 -7.44
CA ALA A 21 -5.01 -18.80 -8.53
C ALA A 21 -5.31 -18.16 -9.90
N TYR A 22 -6.30 -17.28 -10.01
CA TYR A 22 -6.60 -16.51 -11.21
C TYR A 22 -5.48 -15.52 -11.53
N LEU A 23 -4.94 -14.80 -10.55
CA LEU A 23 -3.78 -13.92 -10.75
C LEU A 23 -2.53 -14.71 -11.17
N ARG A 24 -2.32 -15.91 -10.59
CA ARG A 24 -1.23 -16.82 -11.00
C ARG A 24 -1.43 -17.44 -12.39
N ARG A 25 -2.66 -17.77 -12.80
CA ARG A 25 -2.97 -18.37 -14.13
C ARG A 25 -3.21 -17.35 -15.25
N HIS A 26 -3.73 -16.17 -14.95
CA HIS A 26 -4.09 -15.11 -15.90
C HIS A 26 -3.15 -13.90 -15.86
N GLY A 27 -2.04 -13.98 -15.13
CA GLY A 27 -0.85 -13.15 -15.31
C GLY A 27 -0.20 -13.37 -16.68
N LYS A 28 -0.96 -13.28 -17.77
CA LYS A 28 -0.39 -12.97 -19.08
C LYS A 28 0.29 -11.61 -18.88
N ILE A 29 1.61 -11.61 -18.97
CA ILE A 29 2.41 -10.40 -19.01
C ILE A 29 1.84 -9.56 -20.16
N ARG A 30 0.99 -8.60 -19.82
CA ARG A 30 0.47 -7.63 -20.80
C ARG A 30 1.52 -6.54 -20.94
N PRO A 31 1.61 -5.90 -22.11
CA PRO A 31 2.51 -4.78 -22.29
C PRO A 31 2.10 -3.61 -21.38
N CYS A 32 3.08 -2.89 -20.89
CA CYS A 32 2.94 -1.60 -20.24
C CYS A 32 2.27 -0.64 -21.22
N VAL A 33 1.23 0.06 -20.77
CA VAL A 33 0.49 1.02 -21.60
C VAL A 33 1.38 2.16 -22.09
N ASN A 34 2.43 2.51 -21.34
CA ASN A 34 3.27 3.66 -21.67
C ASN A 34 4.45 3.32 -22.58
N CYS A 35 5.01 2.10 -22.49
CA CYS A 35 6.28 1.78 -23.17
C CYS A 35 6.33 0.39 -23.83
N GLY A 36 5.27 -0.41 -23.76
CA GLY A 36 5.22 -1.74 -24.37
C GLY A 36 5.97 -2.84 -23.61
N ALA A 37 6.82 -2.52 -22.64
CA ALA A 37 7.57 -3.50 -21.84
C ALA A 37 6.64 -4.41 -20.99
N PRO A 38 7.09 -5.59 -20.55
CA PRO A 38 6.37 -6.43 -19.59
C PRO A 38 5.80 -5.66 -18.39
N SER A 39 4.47 -5.68 -18.22
CA SER A 39 3.79 -5.08 -17.08
C SER A 39 3.65 -6.05 -15.92
N ARG A 40 3.89 -5.56 -14.69
CA ARG A 40 3.69 -6.31 -13.43
C ARG A 40 2.84 -5.55 -12.41
N PHE A 41 2.49 -4.30 -12.69
CA PHE A 41 1.76 -3.43 -11.78
C PHE A 41 0.50 -2.90 -12.44
N GLY A 42 -0.59 -2.80 -11.68
CA GLY A 42 -1.71 -1.94 -12.03
C GLY A 42 -1.62 -0.61 -11.31
N PHE A 43 -2.00 0.48 -11.95
CA PHE A 43 -2.06 1.81 -11.38
C PHE A 43 -3.47 2.37 -11.53
N SER A 44 -3.99 2.98 -10.47
CA SER A 44 -5.30 3.62 -10.44
C SER A 44 -5.22 4.99 -9.77
N ASN A 45 -6.22 5.83 -10.02
CA ASN A 45 -6.32 7.15 -9.39
C ASN A 45 -7.04 7.12 -8.03
N HIS A 46 -7.73 6.02 -7.72
CA HIS A 46 -8.48 5.82 -6.49
C HIS A 46 -8.22 4.41 -5.97
N ALA A 47 -8.12 4.24 -4.65
CA ALA A 47 -8.05 2.92 -4.04
C ALA A 47 -9.30 2.09 -4.37
N GLU A 48 -9.12 0.78 -4.52
CA GLU A 48 -10.19 -0.20 -4.78
C GLU A 48 -10.96 0.11 -6.07
N SER A 49 -10.24 0.57 -7.11
CA SER A 49 -10.83 0.86 -8.41
C SER A 49 -11.31 -0.40 -9.12
N ALA A 50 -12.34 -0.25 -9.95
CA ALA A 50 -12.78 -1.36 -10.80
C ALA A 50 -11.66 -1.77 -11.77
N MET A 51 -11.57 -3.07 -12.08
CA MET A 51 -10.50 -3.64 -12.91
C MET A 51 -10.30 -2.97 -14.28
N LYS A 52 -11.35 -2.35 -14.83
CA LYS A 52 -11.31 -1.61 -16.11
C LYS A 52 -10.56 -0.27 -16.01
N ASP A 53 -10.48 0.29 -14.81
CA ASP A 53 -9.87 1.60 -14.54
C ASP A 53 -8.41 1.47 -14.07
N ILE A 54 -7.91 0.23 -13.94
CA ILE A 54 -6.53 -0.08 -13.54
C ILE A 54 -5.62 -0.18 -14.77
N VAL A 55 -4.73 0.80 -14.90
CA VAL A 55 -3.75 0.91 -16.01
C VAL A 55 -2.54 0.03 -15.73
N ARG A 56 -2.11 -0.75 -16.73
CA ARG A 56 -0.98 -1.69 -16.60
C ARG A 56 0.36 -1.00 -16.87
N LEU A 57 1.25 -1.03 -15.88
CA LEU A 57 2.58 -0.41 -15.94
C LEU A 57 3.71 -1.41 -15.63
N CYS A 58 4.84 -1.22 -16.32
CA CYS A 58 6.12 -1.77 -15.87
C CYS A 58 6.65 -0.93 -14.69
N LEU A 59 7.67 -1.44 -13.99
CA LEU A 59 8.21 -0.78 -12.80
C LEU A 59 8.73 0.63 -13.10
N ASN A 60 9.43 0.83 -14.23
CA ASN A 60 9.97 2.15 -14.60
C ASN A 60 8.86 3.18 -14.79
N CYS A 61 7.80 2.82 -15.54
CA CYS A 61 6.67 3.72 -15.76
C CYS A 61 5.87 3.96 -14.48
N LEU A 62 5.74 2.95 -13.61
CA LEU A 62 5.18 3.13 -12.28
C LEU A 62 6.01 4.13 -11.47
N LYS A 63 7.34 3.95 -11.41
CA LYS A 63 8.26 4.84 -10.68
C LYS A 63 8.12 6.29 -11.14
N THR A 64 8.08 6.54 -12.45
CA THR A 64 7.85 7.90 -12.99
C THR A 64 6.53 8.48 -12.50
N LYS A 65 5.44 7.70 -12.59
CA LYS A 65 4.13 8.17 -12.15
C LYS A 65 4.08 8.46 -10.64
N LEU A 66 4.66 7.58 -9.82
CA LEU A 66 4.78 7.79 -8.38
C LEU A 66 5.62 9.04 -8.07
N ALA A 67 6.74 9.24 -8.78
CA ALA A 67 7.61 10.40 -8.57
C ALA A 67 6.86 11.72 -8.80
N ASP A 68 6.08 11.83 -9.88
CA ASP A 68 5.26 13.01 -10.17
C ASP A 68 4.21 13.24 -9.06
N ASP A 69 3.49 12.18 -8.71
CA ASP A 69 2.39 12.23 -7.75
C ASP A 69 2.88 12.61 -6.34
N TYR A 70 3.98 12.01 -5.88
CA TYR A 70 4.57 12.30 -4.57
C TYR A 70 5.27 13.66 -4.53
N ALA A 71 5.76 14.18 -5.67
CA ALA A 71 6.33 15.52 -5.74
C ALA A 71 5.26 16.62 -5.66
N GLN A 72 4.05 16.35 -6.13
CA GLN A 72 2.92 17.28 -6.12
C GLN A 72 2.12 17.24 -4.80
N PHE A 73 2.25 16.16 -4.02
CA PHE A 73 1.56 16.05 -2.73
C PHE A 73 2.06 17.11 -1.73
N ARG A 74 1.12 17.80 -1.08
CA ARG A 74 1.41 18.90 -0.13
C ARG A 74 0.97 18.64 1.29
N ALA A 75 0.08 17.67 1.48
CA ALA A 75 -0.38 17.21 2.78
C ALA A 75 0.64 16.24 3.41
N HIS A 76 0.25 15.59 4.50
CA HIS A 76 1.09 14.61 5.20
C HIS A 76 0.51 13.21 5.07
N ALA A 77 1.36 12.21 4.82
CA ALA A 77 0.90 10.83 4.77
C ALA A 77 1.85 9.88 5.49
N LEU A 78 1.26 8.94 6.23
CA LEU A 78 1.98 7.77 6.71
C LEU A 78 2.13 6.81 5.53
N VAL A 79 3.30 6.25 5.33
CA VAL A 79 3.60 5.32 4.24
C VAL A 79 4.17 4.06 4.86
N ILE A 80 3.38 2.99 4.83
CA ILE A 80 3.81 1.67 5.26
C ILE A 80 4.55 1.03 4.09
N GLU A 81 5.68 0.41 4.38
CA GLU A 81 6.50 -0.27 3.39
C GLU A 81 5.70 -1.36 2.65
N PRO A 82 5.87 -1.51 1.32
CA PRO A 82 5.29 -2.61 0.56
C PRO A 82 5.58 -3.99 1.19
N ALA A 83 4.52 -4.78 1.41
CA ALA A 83 4.60 -6.13 1.96
C ALA A 83 4.25 -7.20 0.91
N ALA A 84 4.74 -8.42 1.11
CA ALA A 84 4.52 -9.52 0.18
C ALA A 84 3.09 -10.10 0.30
N ASN A 85 2.64 -10.76 -0.78
CA ASN A 85 1.37 -11.47 -0.86
C ASN A 85 0.09 -10.63 -0.67
N LEU A 86 0.20 -9.30 -0.63
CA LEU A 86 -0.95 -8.41 -0.63
C LEU A 86 -1.21 -7.87 -2.05
N PRO A 87 -2.46 -7.94 -2.56
CA PRO A 87 -2.78 -7.57 -3.93
C PRO A 87 -2.66 -6.07 -4.21
N CYS A 88 -2.83 -5.23 -3.19
CA CYS A 88 -2.96 -3.78 -3.34
C CYS A 88 -1.92 -3.02 -2.52
N TYR A 89 -1.47 -1.89 -3.05
CA TYR A 89 -0.66 -0.90 -2.34
C TYR A 89 -1.22 0.50 -2.60
N VAL A 90 -2.13 0.95 -1.75
CA VAL A 90 -3.04 2.05 -2.08
C VAL A 90 -3.05 3.12 -1.00
N PHE A 91 -3.32 4.34 -1.45
CA PHE A 91 -3.57 5.48 -0.59
C PHE A 91 -5.03 5.54 -0.15
N GLN A 92 -5.25 5.49 1.17
CA GLN A 92 -6.54 5.74 1.80
C GLN A 92 -6.55 7.14 2.41
N LEU A 93 -7.54 7.93 1.98
CA LEU A 93 -7.85 9.24 2.50
C LEU A 93 -8.30 9.15 3.96
N SER A 94 -7.83 10.05 4.82
CA SER A 94 -8.25 10.11 6.23
C SER A 94 -9.76 10.24 6.41
N SER A 95 -10.44 10.92 5.47
CA SER A 95 -11.91 11.05 5.44
C SER A 95 -12.66 9.73 5.23
N LYS A 96 -12.02 8.69 4.70
CA LYS A 96 -12.64 7.38 4.41
C LYS A 96 -12.41 6.35 5.52
N TRP A 97 -11.62 6.66 6.53
CA TRP A 97 -11.29 5.71 7.58
C TRP A 97 -12.48 5.51 8.51
N LYS A 98 -12.97 4.27 8.56
CA LYS A 98 -14.05 3.86 9.46
C LYS A 98 -13.54 3.56 10.87
N ASP A 99 -12.28 3.14 10.98
CA ASP A 99 -11.66 2.70 12.23
C ASP A 99 -10.99 3.84 12.99
N ARG A 100 -11.60 4.25 14.10
CA ARG A 100 -11.10 5.35 14.94
C ARG A 100 -9.66 5.14 15.43
N LYS A 101 -9.23 3.90 15.67
CA LYS A 101 -7.91 3.60 16.23
C LYS A 101 -6.78 3.89 15.23
N LEU A 102 -6.90 3.39 13.99
CA LEU A 102 -5.92 3.66 12.94
C LEU A 102 -5.84 5.16 12.63
N VAL A 103 -6.98 5.85 12.64
CA VAL A 103 -7.05 7.32 12.47
C VAL A 103 -6.26 8.03 13.56
N GLU A 104 -6.56 7.72 14.81
CA GLU A 104 -5.97 8.38 15.97
C GLU A 104 -4.46 8.13 16.05
N GLU A 105 -4.02 6.89 15.84
CA GLU A 105 -2.61 6.54 15.85
C GLU A 105 -1.87 7.20 14.69
N THR A 106 -2.44 7.21 13.48
CA THR A 106 -1.81 7.87 12.33
C THR A 106 -1.68 9.38 12.58
N GLY A 107 -2.73 10.03 13.12
CA GLY A 107 -2.65 11.44 13.50
C GLY A 107 -1.58 11.73 14.56
N LYS A 108 -1.45 10.86 15.58
CA LYS A 108 -0.39 10.97 16.61
C LYS A 108 1.02 10.74 16.07
N LEU A 109 1.16 9.90 15.05
CA LEU A 109 2.45 9.66 14.40
C LEU A 109 2.82 10.85 13.50
N LEU A 110 1.87 11.32 12.68
CA LEU A 110 2.08 12.46 11.78
C LEU A 110 2.36 13.76 12.54
N SER A 111 1.77 13.96 13.73
CA SER A 111 2.06 15.13 14.56
C SER A 111 3.50 15.17 15.11
N LYS A 112 4.21 14.03 15.07
CA LYS A 112 5.62 13.91 15.46
C LYS A 112 6.57 13.93 14.27
N MET A 113 6.05 14.09 13.05
CA MET A 113 6.87 14.10 11.84
C MET A 113 7.81 15.32 11.86
N GLU A 114 9.08 15.07 11.60
CA GLU A 114 10.07 16.10 11.41
C GLU A 114 9.86 16.80 10.06
N THR A 115 10.20 18.09 9.97
CA THR A 115 10.02 18.87 8.74
C THR A 115 11.08 18.57 7.68
N THR A 116 12.18 17.90 8.06
CA THR A 116 13.32 17.59 7.22
C THR A 116 13.41 16.09 6.92
N CYS A 117 13.75 15.76 5.68
CA CYS A 117 13.92 14.39 5.23
C CYS A 117 15.18 13.79 5.84
N HIS A 118 15.01 12.67 6.54
CA HIS A 118 16.09 11.91 7.17
C HIS A 118 17.21 11.50 6.19
N HIS A 119 16.88 11.26 4.92
CA HIS A 119 17.85 10.80 3.91
C HIS A 119 18.57 11.91 3.15
N CYS A 120 17.98 13.09 2.98
CA CYS A 120 18.53 14.11 2.08
C CYS A 120 18.37 15.56 2.55
N GLY A 121 17.76 15.81 3.71
CA GLY A 121 17.56 17.15 4.27
C GLY A 121 16.46 18.00 3.62
N ALA A 122 15.89 17.59 2.48
CA ALA A 122 14.77 18.31 1.85
C ALA A 122 13.50 18.31 2.73
N LYS A 123 12.51 19.15 2.42
CA LYS A 123 11.23 19.16 3.15
C LYS A 123 10.56 17.78 3.13
N ALA A 124 10.20 17.27 4.30
CA ALA A 124 9.48 16.02 4.48
C ALA A 124 7.97 16.24 4.45
N ASN A 125 7.28 15.31 3.78
CA ASN A 125 5.82 15.27 3.67
C ASN A 125 5.26 13.87 4.00
N PHE A 126 6.15 12.90 4.24
CA PHE A 126 5.78 11.53 4.45
C PHE A 126 6.48 11.01 5.69
N LEU A 127 5.77 10.19 6.45
CA LEU A 127 6.34 9.42 7.54
C LEU A 127 6.44 7.97 7.06
N TRP A 128 7.65 7.46 6.89
CA TRP A 128 7.88 6.09 6.42
C TRP A 128 7.93 5.12 7.59
N LEU A 129 7.28 3.96 7.44
CA LEU A 129 7.28 2.90 8.43
C LEU A 129 7.54 1.55 7.77
N THR A 130 8.50 0.79 8.29
CA THR A 130 8.79 -0.57 7.81
C THR A 130 7.67 -1.55 8.16
N SER A 131 7.50 -2.58 7.33
CA SER A 131 6.37 -3.52 7.42
C SER A 131 6.81 -4.95 7.74
N ASN A 132 7.93 -5.12 8.46
CA ASN A 132 8.37 -6.46 8.84
C ASN A 132 7.29 -7.15 9.68
N GLY A 133 6.97 -8.40 9.33
CA GLY A 133 5.91 -9.18 9.99
C GLY A 133 4.50 -8.93 9.44
N LEU A 134 4.31 -7.97 8.53
CA LEU A 134 3.02 -7.78 7.84
C LEU A 134 2.84 -8.87 6.76
N THR A 135 1.71 -9.56 6.82
CA THR A 135 1.35 -10.70 5.97
C THR A 135 -0.13 -10.60 5.60
N GLU A 136 -0.58 -11.40 4.64
CA GLU A 136 -2.00 -11.54 4.29
C GLU A 136 -2.89 -11.89 5.50
N ASN A 137 -2.36 -12.65 6.49
CA ASN A 137 -3.12 -13.12 7.64
C ASN A 137 -3.33 -12.06 8.73
N ASN A 138 -2.56 -10.96 8.71
CA ASN A 138 -2.63 -9.92 9.74
C ASN A 138 -2.76 -8.50 9.16
N ALA A 139 -2.88 -8.34 7.84
CA ALA A 139 -3.10 -7.05 7.21
C ALA A 139 -4.41 -6.40 7.69
N ASP A 140 -5.48 -7.17 7.85
CA ASP A 140 -6.77 -6.66 8.35
C ASP A 140 -6.70 -6.18 9.81
N ASN A 141 -5.74 -6.69 10.57
CA ASN A 141 -5.51 -6.23 11.94
C ASN A 141 -4.95 -4.80 11.96
N LEU A 142 -4.35 -4.30 10.88
CA LEU A 142 -3.82 -2.94 10.83
C LEU A 142 -4.93 -1.91 11.02
N SER A 143 -6.08 -2.13 10.38
CA SER A 143 -7.25 -1.27 10.49
C SER A 143 -7.85 -1.29 11.90
N THR A 144 -7.97 -2.47 12.51
CA THR A 144 -8.66 -2.65 13.80
C THR A 144 -7.76 -2.43 15.02
N ALA A 145 -6.55 -2.96 15.00
CA ALA A 145 -5.59 -2.90 16.10
C ALA A 145 -4.61 -1.72 16.01
N GLY A 146 -4.54 -1.02 14.87
CA GLY A 146 -3.68 0.14 14.67
C GLY A 146 -2.21 -0.24 14.42
N VAL A 147 -1.42 0.77 14.06
CA VAL A 147 -0.02 0.66 13.66
C VAL A 147 0.88 0.19 14.81
N SER A 148 0.56 0.61 16.04
CA SER A 148 1.38 0.34 17.22
C SER A 148 1.42 -1.14 17.57
N GLU A 149 0.25 -1.79 17.56
CA GLU A 149 0.13 -3.22 17.90
C GLU A 149 0.50 -4.14 16.73
N THR A 150 0.41 -3.67 15.49
CA THR A 150 0.63 -4.50 14.30
C THR A 150 2.01 -4.38 13.70
N LEU A 151 2.62 -3.19 13.71
CA LEU A 151 3.92 -2.95 13.10
C LEU A 151 4.99 -2.67 14.14
N LEU A 152 4.79 -1.69 15.01
CA LEU A 152 5.83 -1.25 15.96
C LEU A 152 6.18 -2.32 17.01
N ARG A 153 5.16 -3.06 17.49
CA ARG A 153 5.35 -4.14 18.46
C ARG A 153 6.25 -5.28 17.96
N TRP A 154 6.36 -5.47 16.64
CA TRP A 154 7.14 -6.54 16.02
C TRP A 154 8.60 -6.17 15.76
N GLY A 155 9.12 -5.12 16.41
CA GLY A 155 10.52 -4.71 16.30
C GLY A 155 10.84 -3.92 15.04
N ASN A 156 9.82 -3.41 14.34
CA ASN A 156 10.03 -2.38 13.33
C ASN A 156 10.62 -1.11 14.00
N GLY A 157 11.57 -0.48 13.32
CA GLY A 157 12.18 0.75 13.81
C GLY A 157 11.18 1.89 13.92
N PRO A 158 11.53 2.98 14.62
CA PRO A 158 10.68 4.16 14.68
C PRO A 158 10.43 4.70 13.25
N PRO A 159 9.24 5.25 12.97
CA PRO A 159 8.96 5.86 11.68
C PRO A 159 9.92 7.02 11.38
N CYS A 160 10.29 7.21 10.10
CA CYS A 160 11.23 8.26 9.70
C CYS A 160 10.61 9.24 8.69
N SER A 161 10.90 10.54 8.86
CA SER A 161 10.37 11.60 8.00
C SER A 161 11.12 11.63 6.68
N VAL A 162 10.40 11.57 5.55
CA VAL A 162 10.99 11.53 4.20
C VAL A 162 10.29 12.48 3.23
N CYS A 163 11.04 12.97 2.25
CA CYS A 163 10.49 13.73 1.13
C CYS A 163 9.90 12.78 0.07
N GLY A 164 9.09 13.31 -0.86
CA GLY A 164 8.44 12.50 -1.89
C GLY A 164 9.39 11.67 -2.73
N ARG A 165 10.54 12.24 -3.13
CA ARG A 165 11.56 11.52 -3.91
C ARG A 165 12.12 10.31 -3.15
N CYS A 166 12.57 10.53 -1.91
CA CYS A 166 13.11 9.45 -1.08
C CYS A 166 12.05 8.40 -0.74
N CYS A 167 10.79 8.81 -0.55
CA CYS A 167 9.68 7.89 -0.33
C CYS A 167 9.47 6.95 -1.52
N VAL A 168 9.44 7.50 -2.75
CA VAL A 168 9.30 6.69 -3.97
C VAL A 168 10.50 5.75 -4.16
N ASP A 169 11.72 6.21 -3.88
CA ASP A 169 12.91 5.35 -3.94
C ASP A 169 12.84 4.20 -2.92
N LEU A 170 12.33 4.45 -1.71
CA LEU A 170 12.09 3.40 -0.70
C LEU A 170 11.03 2.40 -1.19
N ILE A 171 9.89 2.87 -1.71
CA ILE A 171 8.83 2.01 -2.29
C ILE A 171 9.40 1.13 -3.39
N CYS A 172 10.08 1.71 -4.37
CA CYS A 172 10.65 0.97 -5.51
C CYS A 172 11.71 -0.03 -5.05
N LYS A 173 12.58 0.35 -4.12
CA LYS A 173 13.59 -0.55 -3.56
C LYS A 173 12.95 -1.74 -2.84
N SER A 174 11.89 -1.53 -2.07
CA SER A 174 11.16 -2.62 -1.40
C SER A 174 10.47 -3.53 -2.42
N ILE A 175 9.91 -2.97 -3.50
CA ILE A 175 9.34 -3.74 -4.61
C ILE A 175 10.39 -4.62 -5.29
N GLU A 176 11.54 -4.06 -5.67
CA GLU A 176 12.60 -4.77 -6.39
C GLU A 176 13.25 -5.84 -5.51
N SER A 177 13.70 -5.47 -4.30
CA SER A 177 14.40 -6.37 -3.40
C SER A 177 13.58 -7.57 -2.97
N ARG A 178 12.24 -7.41 -2.89
CA ARG A 178 11.30 -8.49 -2.52
C ARG A 178 10.55 -9.07 -3.73
N SER A 179 10.90 -8.66 -4.96
CA SER A 179 10.26 -9.11 -6.20
C SER A 179 8.72 -8.99 -6.22
N LEU A 180 8.19 -7.93 -5.59
CA LEU A 180 6.76 -7.73 -5.39
C LEU A 180 6.01 -7.41 -6.68
N THR A 181 4.72 -7.69 -6.67
CA THR A 181 3.78 -7.32 -7.73
C THR A 181 2.48 -6.87 -7.10
N PHE A 182 1.84 -5.87 -7.69
CA PHE A 182 0.57 -5.35 -7.21
C PHE A 182 -0.47 -5.34 -8.33
N LEU A 183 -1.66 -5.84 -8.00
CA LEU A 183 -2.82 -5.68 -8.87
C LEU A 183 -3.18 -4.20 -8.99
N GLU A 184 -3.06 -3.46 -7.90
CA GLU A 184 -3.40 -2.04 -7.83
C GLU A 184 -2.37 -1.27 -6.99
N VAL A 185 -1.90 -0.16 -7.54
CA VAL A 185 -1.12 0.86 -6.84
C VAL A 185 -1.85 2.19 -6.98
N CYS A 186 -2.15 2.84 -5.86
CA CYS A 186 -2.79 4.15 -5.83
C CYS A 186 -1.92 5.11 -5.02
N SER A 187 -1.58 6.26 -5.61
CA SER A 187 -0.73 7.27 -5.00
C SER A 187 -1.50 8.25 -4.09
N PRO A 188 -0.80 8.97 -3.19
CA PRO A 188 -1.35 10.06 -2.39
C PRO A 188 -2.08 11.14 -3.20
N ARG A 189 -3.19 11.64 -2.67
CA ARG A 189 -4.02 12.69 -3.28
C ARG A 189 -4.68 13.58 -2.22
N SER A 190 -4.84 14.86 -2.56
CA SER A 190 -5.74 15.88 -1.95
C SER A 190 -5.61 16.25 -0.45
N GLU A 191 -5.38 15.32 0.46
CA GLU A 191 -5.41 15.55 1.92
C GLU A 191 -4.51 14.56 2.67
N ASP A 192 -4.49 14.68 4.00
CA ASP A 192 -3.74 13.75 4.86
C ASP A 192 -4.29 12.32 4.73
N GLY A 193 -3.40 11.33 4.81
CA GLY A 193 -3.82 9.94 4.68
C GLY A 193 -2.72 8.91 4.94
N LEU A 194 -2.95 7.71 4.42
CA LEU A 194 -2.14 6.52 4.68
C LEU A 194 -1.96 5.77 3.37
N VAL A 195 -0.71 5.47 3.02
CA VAL A 195 -0.40 4.49 1.98
C VAL A 195 -0.10 3.17 2.67
N LEU A 196 -0.88 2.15 2.37
CA LEU A 196 -0.78 0.85 3.02
C LEU A 196 -0.94 -0.30 2.01
N PRO A 197 -0.28 -1.44 2.25
CA PRO A 197 -0.62 -2.66 1.55
C PRO A 197 -1.91 -3.25 2.11
N MET A 198 -2.81 -3.71 1.25
CA MET A 198 -4.14 -4.20 1.64
C MET A 198 -4.55 -5.46 0.89
N GLY A 199 -5.43 -6.25 1.52
CA GLY A 199 -6.26 -7.26 0.86
C GLY A 199 -7.50 -6.65 0.19
N TYR A 200 -8.28 -7.51 -0.48
CA TYR A 200 -9.67 -7.24 -0.90
C TYR A 200 -10.63 -8.02 -0.01
#